data_AF-A0AB36WQZ5-F1
#
_entry.id   AF-A0AB36WQZ5-F1
#
_cell.length_a   1.000
_cell.length_b   1.000
_cell.length_c   1.000
_cell.angle_alpha   90.00
_cell.angle_beta   90.00
_cell.angle_gamma   90.00
#
_symmetry.space_group_name_H-M   'P 1'
#
loop_
_entity.id
_entity.type
_entity.pdbx_description
1 polymer ?
#
loop_
_entity_poly.entity_id
_entity_poly.type
_entity_poly.pdbx_seq_one_letter_code
_entity_poly.pdbx_strand_id
1 'polypeptide(L)'
;MTTANAYPVTQTIRTIGILGGGQLGMMLAEAAMPLGYQCVFLEDNPECPASLYGRVFHSDQLEDFIAAADVFTLEFENTPTSTVEQLVSLSKSGSKQGMFPPLIALDIAQDRLKEKQMFNTLDIATVPFMEVNSEAELKHACKELGLPIVLKTSRGGYDGKGQFVIKQDSDIKAAWLDLKDAVSGKGSLTPTPAPLIAEGFINFSREVSIIAARAQNGQVRCYDLVENHHHNGILAKTQAPAVGTSHLFQQATDAITKIMNHLDYVGVMALELFVTKDARGHNAILANEIAPRVHNSGHWSIEGAITSQFENHIRAVVNLPLGDTDNVHPAIMVNVLGQYPDISAVLNIDGAHYHSYHKAERDDRKIAHITLMPNDVTDLEPAMAKLVAILPNKVGLDKEYASVDTQPSKADVDAKNNAKNSTQNSVQNDATVDNLDTKDSQADSLTTTPLKSEKAKK
;
A
#
# COMPACT_ATOMS: atom_id res chain seq x y z
N MET A 1 36.29 -10.36 12.81
CA MET A 1 35.67 -9.34 13.68
C MET A 1 34.19 -9.64 13.71
N THR A 2 33.71 -10.27 14.78
CA THR A 2 32.27 -10.46 15.03
C THR A 2 31.67 -9.09 15.26
N THR A 3 30.95 -8.57 14.27
CA THR A 3 30.17 -7.35 14.44
C THR A 3 29.26 -7.53 15.65
N ALA A 4 29.26 -6.52 16.52
CA ALA A 4 28.49 -6.49 17.75
C ALA A 4 26.99 -6.51 17.41
N ASN A 5 26.40 -7.70 17.31
CA ASN A 5 24.95 -7.81 17.47
C ASN A 5 24.68 -7.55 18.95
N ALA A 6 24.23 -6.33 19.25
CA ALA A 6 23.97 -5.80 20.58
C ALA A 6 22.75 -6.45 21.28
N TYR A 7 22.33 -7.63 20.84
CA TYR A 7 21.18 -8.32 21.40
C TYR A 7 21.56 -9.21 22.57
N PRO A 8 20.75 -9.20 23.65
CA PRO A 8 20.96 -10.12 24.75
C PRO A 8 20.86 -11.57 24.25
N VAL A 9 21.56 -12.48 24.93
CA VAL A 9 21.58 -13.92 24.61
C VAL A 9 20.16 -14.53 24.58
N THR A 10 19.19 -13.88 25.24
CA THR A 10 17.79 -14.26 25.29
C THR A 10 17.02 -14.00 23.99
N GLN A 11 17.55 -13.20 23.06
CA GLN A 11 16.92 -12.93 21.78
C GLN A 11 17.27 -14.03 20.77
N THR A 12 16.29 -14.88 20.50
CA THR A 12 16.42 -16.07 19.65
C THR A 12 16.20 -15.80 18.17
N ILE A 13 15.55 -14.67 17.83
CA ILE A 13 15.36 -14.22 16.44
C ILE A 13 16.30 -13.06 16.15
N ARG A 14 17.14 -13.21 15.12
CA ARG A 14 18.06 -12.19 14.62
C ARG A 14 17.82 -11.88 13.15
N THR A 15 17.46 -12.90 12.37
CA THR A 15 17.24 -12.79 10.93
C THR A 15 15.85 -13.27 10.56
N ILE A 16 15.13 -12.45 9.79
CA ILE A 16 13.81 -12.74 9.22
C ILE A 16 14.00 -13.14 7.75
N GLY A 17 13.52 -14.31 7.36
CA GLY A 17 13.46 -14.73 5.96
C GLY A 17 12.15 -14.30 5.34
N ILE A 18 12.18 -13.57 4.24
CA ILE A 18 10.99 -13.08 3.54
C ILE A 18 10.90 -13.76 2.16
N LEU A 19 9.78 -14.44 1.90
CA LEU A 19 9.48 -15.03 0.60
C LEU A 19 8.95 -13.93 -0.35
N GLY A 20 9.72 -13.64 -1.39
CA GLY A 20 9.52 -12.53 -2.33
C GLY A 20 10.39 -11.31 -2.01
N GLY A 21 10.86 -10.64 -3.08
CA GLY A 21 11.78 -9.50 -3.00
C GLY A 21 11.23 -8.19 -3.57
N GLY A 22 9.91 -8.11 -3.79
CA GLY A 22 9.21 -6.93 -4.26
C GLY A 22 9.21 -5.75 -3.28
N GLN A 23 8.36 -4.76 -3.55
CA GLN A 23 8.29 -3.53 -2.76
C GLN A 23 7.75 -3.77 -1.35
N LEU A 24 6.95 -4.82 -1.15
CA LEU A 24 6.36 -5.11 0.15
C LEU A 24 7.43 -5.74 1.07
N GLY A 25 8.24 -6.67 0.55
CA GLY A 25 9.41 -7.21 1.23
C GLY A 25 10.46 -6.14 1.52
N MET A 26 10.67 -5.21 0.60
CA MET A 26 11.50 -4.01 0.80
C MET A 26 11.02 -3.18 2.01
N MET A 27 9.74 -2.77 2.04
CA MET A 27 9.18 -1.97 3.13
C MET A 27 9.07 -2.74 4.47
N LEU A 28 8.90 -4.07 4.43
CA LEU A 28 9.01 -4.91 5.63
C LEU A 28 10.42 -4.86 6.22
N ALA A 29 11.45 -4.93 5.37
CA ALA A 29 12.84 -4.84 5.81
C ALA A 29 13.21 -3.44 6.31
N GLU A 30 12.70 -2.38 5.66
CA GLU A 30 12.79 -1.00 6.16
C GLU A 30 12.24 -0.87 7.58
N ALA A 31 11.08 -1.46 7.87
CA ALA A 31 10.48 -1.45 9.21
C ALA A 31 11.19 -2.38 10.22
N ALA A 32 11.87 -3.43 9.73
CA ALA A 32 12.60 -4.36 10.59
C ALA A 32 13.94 -3.78 11.09
N MET A 33 14.58 -2.93 10.31
CA MET A 33 15.91 -2.37 10.62
C MET A 33 15.95 -1.48 11.89
N PRO A 34 15.00 -0.58 12.16
CA PRO A 34 14.97 0.19 13.42
C PRO A 34 14.74 -0.68 14.66
N LEU A 35 14.03 -1.80 14.49
CA LEU A 35 13.89 -2.85 15.50
C LEU A 35 15.13 -3.77 15.58
N GLY A 36 16.08 -3.52 14.67
CA GLY A 36 17.39 -4.13 14.46
C GLY A 36 17.37 -5.62 14.12
N TYR A 37 16.34 -6.08 13.42
CA TYR A 37 16.38 -7.40 12.78
C TYR A 37 17.03 -7.28 11.40
N GLN A 38 17.76 -8.33 11.00
CA GLN A 38 18.25 -8.48 9.64
C GLN A 38 17.18 -9.17 8.79
N CYS A 39 17.17 -8.89 7.48
CA CYS A 39 16.30 -9.56 6.53
C CYS A 39 17.12 -10.28 5.46
N VAL A 40 16.62 -11.43 5.03
CA VAL A 40 17.07 -12.14 3.82
C VAL A 40 15.85 -12.50 2.98
N PHE A 41 16.02 -12.64 1.68
CA PHE A 41 14.92 -12.79 0.73
C PHE A 41 15.08 -14.03 -0.13
N LEU A 42 13.98 -14.68 -0.47
CA LEU A 42 13.93 -15.70 -1.52
C LEU A 42 13.21 -15.11 -2.74
N GLU A 43 13.96 -14.83 -3.80
CA GLU A 43 13.47 -14.16 -5.01
C GLU A 43 14.38 -14.49 -6.21
N ASP A 44 13.77 -14.81 -7.36
CA ASP A 44 14.53 -15.22 -8.55
C ASP A 44 15.11 -14.03 -9.31
N ASN A 45 14.51 -12.84 -9.18
CA ASN A 45 15.10 -11.62 -9.71
C ASN A 45 16.15 -11.06 -8.72
N PRO A 46 17.46 -11.10 -9.04
CA PRO A 46 18.49 -10.61 -8.14
C PRO A 46 18.48 -9.07 -8.01
N GLU A 47 17.90 -8.36 -8.98
CA GLU A 47 17.72 -6.90 -8.97
C GLU A 47 16.32 -6.49 -8.45
N CYS A 48 15.72 -7.32 -7.59
CA CYS A 48 14.46 -7.00 -6.95
C CYS A 48 14.61 -5.82 -5.96
N PRO A 49 13.53 -5.06 -5.67
CA PRO A 49 13.57 -3.92 -4.73
C PRO A 49 14.23 -4.24 -3.37
N ALA A 50 13.93 -5.42 -2.81
CA ALA A 50 14.43 -5.84 -1.51
C ALA A 50 15.94 -6.10 -1.46
N SER A 51 16.61 -6.25 -2.61
CA SER A 51 18.07 -6.46 -2.70
C SER A 51 18.89 -5.33 -2.07
N LEU A 52 18.31 -4.14 -1.92
CA LEU A 52 18.93 -2.99 -1.26
C LEU A 52 18.99 -3.14 0.28
N TYR A 53 18.20 -4.05 0.85
CA TYR A 53 17.96 -4.16 2.30
C TYR A 53 18.45 -5.48 2.91
N GLY A 54 18.96 -6.40 2.11
CA GLY A 54 19.44 -7.69 2.60
C GLY A 54 19.85 -8.63 1.49
N ARG A 55 20.39 -9.79 1.90
CA ARG A 55 20.85 -10.82 0.95
C ARG A 55 19.65 -11.48 0.27
N VAL A 56 19.71 -11.57 -1.05
CA VAL A 56 18.74 -12.30 -1.89
C VAL A 56 19.31 -13.68 -2.23
N PHE A 57 18.48 -14.71 -2.07
CA PHE A 57 18.73 -16.08 -2.49
C PHE A 57 17.76 -16.43 -3.62
N HIS A 58 18.23 -17.16 -4.61
CA HIS A 58 17.38 -17.70 -5.67
C HIS A 58 16.60 -18.94 -5.20
N SER A 59 15.54 -19.32 -5.91
CA SER A 59 14.70 -20.47 -5.54
C SER A 59 15.48 -21.80 -5.47
N ASP A 60 16.56 -21.95 -6.25
CA ASP A 60 17.46 -23.11 -6.20
C ASP A 60 18.42 -23.10 -4.99
N GLN A 61 18.48 -21.99 -4.25
CA GLN A 61 19.25 -21.80 -3.02
C GLN A 61 18.36 -21.83 -1.76
N LEU A 62 17.19 -22.49 -1.84
CA LEU A 62 16.22 -22.55 -0.74
C LEU A 62 16.85 -23.01 0.58
N GLU A 63 17.73 -24.01 0.57
CA GLU A 63 18.36 -24.50 1.80
C GLU A 63 19.33 -23.49 2.43
N ASP A 64 20.04 -22.71 1.62
CA ASP A 64 20.91 -21.64 2.12
C ASP A 64 20.07 -20.48 2.71
N PHE A 65 18.94 -20.16 2.07
CA PHE A 65 17.97 -19.20 2.60
C PHE A 65 17.40 -19.65 3.95
N ILE A 66 16.98 -20.92 4.04
CA ILE A 66 16.48 -21.53 5.28
C ILE A 66 17.56 -21.48 6.35
N ALA A 67 18.81 -21.80 6.03
CA ALA A 67 19.90 -21.76 6.98
C ALA A 67 20.17 -20.35 7.53
N ALA A 68 19.97 -19.31 6.72
CA ALA A 68 20.29 -17.93 7.07
C ALA A 68 19.27 -17.20 7.97
N ALA A 69 18.02 -17.71 8.06
CA ALA A 69 16.94 -17.05 8.80
C ALA A 69 16.46 -17.85 10.02
N ASP A 70 15.93 -17.16 11.04
CA ASP A 70 15.40 -17.77 12.26
C ASP A 70 13.87 -17.95 12.21
N VAL A 71 13.18 -17.02 11.58
CA VAL A 71 11.72 -16.97 11.38
C VAL A 71 11.42 -16.55 9.95
N PHE A 72 10.26 -16.97 9.42
CA PHE A 72 9.89 -16.72 8.04
C PHE A 72 8.56 -15.99 7.91
N THR A 73 8.48 -15.15 6.89
CA THR A 73 7.23 -14.56 6.40
C THR A 73 7.22 -14.42 4.88
N LEU A 74 6.16 -13.85 4.31
CA LEU A 74 5.95 -13.72 2.88
C LEU A 74 5.43 -12.33 2.53
N GLU A 75 5.75 -11.86 1.33
CA GLU A 75 5.19 -10.62 0.79
C GLU A 75 4.09 -10.84 -0.26
N PHE A 76 3.89 -12.07 -0.74
CA PHE A 76 2.98 -12.36 -1.85
C PHE A 76 2.18 -13.65 -1.62
N GLU A 77 0.88 -13.58 -1.87
CA GLU A 77 -0.06 -14.66 -1.60
C GLU A 77 0.12 -15.86 -2.54
N ASN A 78 0.67 -15.68 -3.74
CA ASN A 78 0.91 -16.79 -4.68
C ASN A 78 2.28 -17.46 -4.52
N THR A 79 2.91 -17.32 -3.35
CA THR A 79 4.10 -18.12 -3.01
C THR A 79 3.81 -19.62 -3.14
N PRO A 80 4.74 -20.43 -3.69
CA PRO A 80 4.57 -21.87 -3.81
C PRO A 80 4.26 -22.52 -2.45
N THR A 81 3.14 -23.25 -2.38
CA THR A 81 2.69 -23.88 -1.13
C THR A 81 3.68 -24.91 -0.61
N SER A 82 4.39 -25.63 -1.48
CA SER A 82 5.42 -26.61 -1.11
C SER A 82 6.57 -26.00 -0.31
N THR A 83 7.02 -24.80 -0.68
CA THR A 83 8.05 -24.06 0.07
C THR A 83 7.54 -23.72 1.47
N VAL A 84 6.31 -23.22 1.57
CA VAL A 84 5.69 -22.87 2.86
C VAL A 84 5.47 -24.11 3.72
N GLU A 85 5.06 -25.24 3.15
CA GLU A 85 4.91 -26.53 3.84
C GLU A 85 6.23 -27.01 4.47
N GLN A 86 7.35 -26.88 3.75
CA GLN A 86 8.68 -27.19 4.27
C GLN A 86 9.03 -26.31 5.48
N LEU A 87 8.83 -24.99 5.37
CA LEU A 87 9.12 -24.05 6.47
C LEU A 87 8.23 -24.28 7.70
N VAL A 88 6.95 -24.58 7.48
CA VAL A 88 6.01 -24.96 8.56
C VAL A 88 6.48 -26.25 9.25
N SER A 89 6.96 -27.23 8.49
CA SER A 89 7.48 -28.49 9.05
C SER A 89 8.72 -28.26 9.92
N LEU A 90 9.64 -27.41 9.48
CA LEU A 90 10.83 -27.00 10.26
C LEU A 90 10.46 -26.21 11.53
N SER A 91 9.39 -25.43 11.48
CA SER A 91 8.88 -24.71 12.64
C SER A 91 8.28 -25.68 13.67
N LYS A 92 7.50 -26.68 13.22
CA LYS A 92 6.92 -27.73 14.07
C LYS A 92 7.97 -28.62 14.73
N SER A 93 9.12 -28.85 14.09
CA SER A 93 10.24 -29.59 14.69
C SER A 93 11.08 -28.76 15.66
N GLY A 94 10.80 -27.46 15.81
CA GLY A 94 11.56 -26.53 16.64
C GLY A 94 12.91 -26.11 16.03
N SER A 95 13.17 -26.44 14.76
CA SER A 95 14.39 -26.05 14.07
C SER A 95 14.39 -24.57 13.65
N LYS A 96 13.20 -23.98 13.53
CA LYS A 96 12.96 -22.57 13.19
C LYS A 96 11.85 -22.03 14.09
N GLN A 97 11.80 -20.71 14.25
CA GLN A 97 10.91 -20.04 15.19
C GLN A 97 9.48 -19.89 14.67
N GLY A 98 9.27 -19.98 13.36
CA GLY A 98 7.94 -19.92 12.77
C GLY A 98 7.94 -19.62 11.27
N MET A 99 6.80 -19.90 10.64
CA MET A 99 6.43 -19.44 9.29
C MET A 99 5.06 -18.78 9.40
N PHE A 100 4.99 -17.49 9.09
CA PHE A 100 3.78 -16.69 9.27
C PHE A 100 3.42 -15.91 8.00
N PRO A 101 2.14 -15.79 7.62
CA PRO A 101 0.97 -16.40 8.27
C PRO A 101 0.93 -17.94 8.11
N PRO A 102 0.02 -18.65 8.81
CA PRO A 102 -0.10 -20.10 8.65
C PRO A 102 -0.52 -20.48 7.23
N LEU A 103 -0.08 -21.65 6.76
CA LEU A 103 -0.31 -22.15 5.40
C LEU A 103 -1.79 -22.11 4.96
N ILE A 104 -2.72 -22.37 5.88
CA ILE A 104 -4.17 -22.33 5.61
C ILE A 104 -4.64 -20.95 5.13
N ALA A 105 -4.06 -19.87 5.64
CA ALA A 105 -4.40 -18.52 5.18
C ALA A 105 -4.01 -18.30 3.72
N LEU A 106 -2.90 -18.89 3.29
CA LEU A 106 -2.44 -18.84 1.89
C LEU A 106 -3.32 -19.69 0.98
N ASP A 107 -3.67 -20.92 1.41
CA ASP A 107 -4.56 -21.80 0.64
C ASP A 107 -5.95 -21.20 0.42
N ILE A 108 -6.48 -20.50 1.42
CA ILE A 108 -7.76 -19.80 1.34
C ILE A 108 -7.66 -18.56 0.43
N ALA A 109 -6.66 -17.70 0.62
CA ALA A 109 -6.53 -16.47 -0.16
C ALA A 109 -6.21 -16.72 -1.65
N GLN A 110 -5.60 -17.86 -1.99
CA GLN A 110 -5.34 -18.23 -3.38
C GLN A 110 -6.59 -18.73 -4.12
N ASP A 111 -7.73 -18.94 -3.44
CA ASP A 111 -8.95 -19.52 -4.01
C ASP A 111 -10.22 -18.76 -3.60
N ARG A 112 -10.78 -18.00 -4.54
CA ARG A 112 -11.96 -17.14 -4.33
C ARG A 112 -13.17 -17.92 -3.80
N LEU A 113 -13.32 -19.20 -4.15
CA LEU A 113 -14.43 -20.01 -3.62
C LEU A 113 -14.21 -20.38 -2.17
N LYS A 114 -13.01 -20.87 -1.81
CA LYS A 114 -12.67 -21.19 -0.42
C LYS A 114 -12.78 -19.97 0.47
N GLU A 115 -12.31 -18.83 -0.02
CA GLU A 115 -12.39 -17.54 0.67
C GLU A 115 -13.84 -17.14 0.95
N LYS A 116 -14.71 -17.11 -0.08
CA LYS A 116 -16.12 -16.73 0.13
C LYS A 116 -16.89 -17.76 0.96
N GLN A 117 -16.56 -19.04 0.85
CA GLN A 117 -17.12 -20.09 1.71
C GLN A 117 -16.71 -19.90 3.18
N MET A 118 -15.46 -19.51 3.46
CA MET A 118 -15.00 -19.15 4.79
C MET A 118 -15.77 -17.93 5.32
N PHE A 119 -15.92 -16.86 4.51
CA PHE A 119 -16.70 -15.69 4.92
C PHE A 119 -18.13 -16.07 5.31
N ASN A 120 -18.83 -16.86 4.49
CA ASN A 120 -20.19 -17.31 4.79
C ASN A 120 -20.25 -18.18 6.05
N THR A 121 -19.26 -19.05 6.28
CA THR A 121 -19.16 -19.88 7.49
C THR A 121 -18.97 -19.03 8.77
N LEU A 122 -18.36 -17.84 8.63
CA LEU A 122 -18.11 -16.90 9.73
C LEU A 122 -19.20 -15.83 9.88
N ASP A 123 -20.32 -15.98 9.17
CA ASP A 123 -21.42 -15.00 9.09
C ASP A 123 -20.94 -13.62 8.61
N ILE A 124 -20.01 -13.60 7.65
CA ILE A 124 -19.51 -12.39 7.00
C ILE A 124 -20.16 -12.33 5.62
N ALA A 125 -20.98 -11.30 5.41
CA ALA A 125 -21.74 -11.15 4.17
C ALA A 125 -20.82 -10.90 2.97
N THR A 126 -21.12 -11.56 1.85
CA THR A 126 -20.41 -11.45 0.57
C THR A 126 -21.40 -11.15 -0.55
N VAL A 127 -20.89 -10.85 -1.74
CA VAL A 127 -21.72 -10.89 -2.96
C VAL A 127 -22.22 -12.32 -3.19
N PRO A 128 -23.48 -12.53 -3.61
CA PRO A 128 -23.97 -13.86 -3.97
C PRO A 128 -23.07 -14.48 -5.05
N PHE A 129 -22.71 -15.75 -4.89
CA PHE A 129 -21.81 -16.43 -5.81
C PHE A 129 -22.19 -17.89 -6.03
N MET A 130 -21.75 -18.45 -7.17
CA MET A 130 -21.91 -19.85 -7.52
C MET A 130 -20.63 -20.40 -8.15
N GLU A 131 -20.29 -21.65 -7.83
CA GLU A 131 -19.25 -22.41 -8.51
C GLU A 131 -19.71 -22.78 -9.93
N VAL A 132 -18.79 -22.74 -10.90
CA VAL A 132 -19.07 -23.03 -12.31
C VAL A 132 -17.97 -23.92 -12.90
N ASN A 133 -18.32 -25.14 -13.30
CA ASN A 133 -17.44 -26.12 -13.95
C ASN A 133 -17.79 -26.37 -15.43
N SER A 134 -18.89 -25.81 -15.92
CA SER A 134 -19.36 -26.04 -17.30
C SER A 134 -20.13 -24.84 -17.85
N GLU A 135 -20.26 -24.74 -19.18
CA GLU A 135 -21.11 -23.72 -19.81
C GLU A 135 -22.58 -23.83 -19.36
N ALA A 136 -23.03 -25.06 -19.09
CA ALA A 136 -24.39 -25.31 -18.59
C ALA A 136 -24.58 -24.76 -17.17
N GLU A 137 -23.60 -24.96 -16.29
CA GLU A 137 -23.59 -24.36 -14.95
C GLU A 137 -23.49 -22.82 -15.02
N LEU A 138 -22.71 -22.27 -15.95
CA LEU A 138 -22.66 -20.82 -16.15
C LEU A 138 -24.03 -20.25 -16.53
N LYS A 139 -24.75 -20.92 -17.45
CA LYS A 139 -26.13 -20.55 -17.82
C LYS A 139 -27.08 -20.64 -16.63
N HIS A 140 -26.91 -21.63 -15.77
CA HIS A 140 -27.72 -21.76 -14.55
C HIS A 140 -27.41 -20.62 -13.58
N ALA A 141 -26.13 -20.31 -13.33
CA ALA A 141 -25.72 -19.21 -12.47
C ALA A 141 -26.24 -17.86 -12.95
N CYS A 142 -26.23 -17.59 -14.26
CA CYS A 142 -26.82 -16.36 -14.82
C CYS A 142 -28.33 -16.23 -14.52
N LYS A 143 -29.06 -17.35 -14.48
CA LYS A 143 -30.49 -17.36 -14.16
C LYS A 143 -30.77 -17.15 -12.67
N GLU A 144 -29.98 -17.80 -11.80
CA GLU A 144 -30.17 -17.75 -10.35
C GLU A 144 -29.69 -16.42 -9.75
N LEU A 145 -28.51 -15.94 -10.15
CA LEU A 145 -27.92 -14.70 -9.63
C LEU A 145 -28.51 -13.45 -10.29
N GLY A 146 -29.07 -13.60 -11.49
CA GLY A 146 -29.53 -12.50 -12.33
C GLY A 146 -28.37 -11.75 -12.99
N LEU A 147 -28.65 -11.09 -14.12
CA LEU A 147 -27.66 -10.30 -14.86
C LEU A 147 -27.69 -8.82 -14.44
N PRO A 148 -26.55 -8.11 -14.48
CA PRO A 148 -25.23 -8.62 -14.85
C PRO A 148 -24.57 -9.52 -13.78
N ILE A 149 -23.62 -10.35 -14.20
CA ILE A 149 -22.71 -11.08 -13.30
C ILE A 149 -21.25 -10.87 -13.73
N VAL A 150 -20.32 -11.18 -12.83
CA VAL A 150 -18.89 -11.28 -13.12
C VAL A 150 -18.45 -12.73 -12.99
N LEU A 151 -18.01 -13.34 -14.08
CA LEU A 151 -17.38 -14.65 -14.08
C LEU A 151 -15.88 -14.48 -13.84
N LYS A 152 -15.28 -15.21 -12.90
CA LYS A 152 -13.86 -15.14 -12.58
C LYS A 152 -13.25 -16.53 -12.51
N THR A 153 -11.95 -16.66 -12.78
CA THR A 153 -11.19 -17.85 -12.36
C THR A 153 -11.13 -17.90 -10.83
N SER A 154 -11.34 -19.06 -10.20
CA SER A 154 -11.29 -19.13 -8.74
C SER A 154 -9.87 -18.94 -8.21
N ARG A 155 -8.85 -19.33 -8.98
CA ARG A 155 -7.42 -19.15 -8.68
C ARG A 155 -6.72 -18.32 -9.76
N GLY A 156 -5.56 -17.76 -9.41
CA GLY A 156 -4.59 -17.19 -10.38
C GLY A 156 -4.98 -15.88 -11.07
N GLY A 157 -6.20 -15.35 -10.83
CA GLY A 157 -6.61 -14.05 -11.34
C GLY A 157 -6.02 -12.89 -10.51
N TYR A 158 -5.54 -11.84 -11.16
CA TYR A 158 -4.94 -10.64 -10.53
C TYR A 158 -5.14 -9.41 -11.43
N ASP A 159 -5.18 -8.21 -10.84
CA ASP A 159 -5.29 -6.91 -11.55
C ASP A 159 -6.35 -6.91 -12.68
N GLY A 160 -7.52 -7.52 -12.42
CA GLY A 160 -8.62 -7.62 -13.38
C GLY A 160 -8.43 -8.63 -14.52
N LYS A 161 -7.38 -9.46 -14.50
CA LYS A 161 -7.22 -10.61 -15.40
C LYS A 161 -7.93 -11.85 -14.87
N GLY A 162 -8.38 -12.71 -15.78
CA GLY A 162 -9.13 -13.93 -15.43
C GLY A 162 -10.57 -13.65 -15.02
N GLN A 163 -11.17 -12.58 -15.55
CA GLN A 163 -12.57 -12.22 -15.29
C GLN A 163 -13.28 -11.69 -16.53
N PHE A 164 -14.58 -11.93 -16.61
CA PHE A 164 -15.45 -11.51 -17.70
C PHE A 164 -16.79 -11.02 -17.15
N VAL A 165 -17.24 -9.82 -17.54
CA VAL A 165 -18.55 -9.28 -17.15
C VAL A 165 -19.61 -9.72 -18.16
N ILE A 166 -20.60 -10.47 -17.71
CA ILE A 166 -21.73 -10.96 -18.51
C ILE A 166 -22.91 -10.02 -18.26
N LYS A 167 -23.34 -9.28 -19.28
CA LYS A 167 -24.42 -8.29 -19.16
C LYS A 167 -25.75 -8.79 -19.72
N GLN A 168 -25.69 -9.76 -20.61
CA GLN A 168 -26.83 -10.33 -21.33
C GLN A 168 -26.53 -11.79 -21.69
N ASP A 169 -27.57 -12.59 -21.94
CA ASP A 169 -27.43 -14.03 -22.22
C ASP A 169 -26.51 -14.35 -23.40
N SER A 170 -26.43 -13.46 -24.40
CA SER A 170 -25.56 -13.64 -25.57
C SER A 170 -24.07 -13.60 -25.22
N ASP A 171 -23.69 -13.03 -24.07
CA ASP A 171 -22.29 -12.91 -23.65
C ASP A 171 -21.76 -14.23 -23.05
N ILE A 172 -22.66 -15.11 -22.57
CA ILE A 172 -22.31 -16.34 -21.83
C ILE A 172 -21.33 -17.22 -22.60
N LYS A 173 -21.55 -17.40 -23.91
CA LYS A 173 -20.69 -18.26 -24.74
C LYS A 173 -19.28 -17.68 -24.86
N ALA A 174 -19.16 -16.36 -25.00
CA ALA A 174 -17.87 -15.68 -25.08
C ALA A 174 -17.14 -15.77 -23.73
N ALA A 175 -17.83 -15.50 -22.63
CA ALA A 175 -17.28 -15.60 -21.28
C ALA A 175 -16.78 -17.02 -20.95
N TRP A 176 -17.56 -18.05 -21.31
CA TRP A 176 -17.13 -19.43 -21.16
C TRP A 176 -15.88 -19.74 -21.99
N LEU A 177 -15.85 -19.35 -23.26
CA LEU A 177 -14.71 -19.63 -24.14
C LEU A 177 -13.42 -18.98 -23.62
N ASP A 178 -13.52 -17.78 -23.06
CA ASP A 178 -12.39 -17.01 -22.52
C ASP A 178 -11.78 -17.66 -21.26
N LEU A 179 -12.61 -18.23 -20.38
CA LEU A 179 -12.17 -18.68 -19.06
C LEU A 179 -12.19 -20.21 -18.84
N LYS A 180 -12.83 -21.00 -19.71
CA LYS A 180 -13.01 -22.48 -19.52
C LYS A 180 -11.70 -23.25 -19.33
N ASP A 181 -10.59 -22.73 -19.84
CA ASP A 181 -9.31 -23.46 -19.79
C ASP A 181 -8.79 -23.56 -18.35
N ALA A 182 -9.24 -22.68 -17.44
CA ALA A 182 -8.99 -22.79 -16.00
C ALA A 182 -9.56 -24.08 -15.39
N VAL A 183 -10.77 -24.47 -15.79
CA VAL A 183 -11.43 -25.71 -15.33
C VAL A 183 -10.60 -26.95 -15.70
N SER A 184 -9.90 -26.90 -16.83
CA SER A 184 -9.04 -27.99 -17.29
C SER A 184 -7.57 -27.88 -16.87
N GLY A 185 -7.17 -26.79 -16.20
CA GLY A 185 -5.76 -26.51 -15.88
C GLY A 185 -4.88 -26.20 -17.10
N LYS A 186 -5.49 -25.79 -18.22
CA LYS A 186 -4.79 -25.44 -19.47
C LYS A 186 -4.63 -23.94 -19.67
N GLY A 187 -5.18 -23.13 -18.78
CA GLY A 187 -5.08 -21.68 -18.82
C GLY A 187 -3.71 -21.19 -18.37
N SER A 188 -3.22 -20.11 -18.98
CA SER A 188 -1.94 -19.49 -18.61
C SER A 188 -1.93 -18.91 -17.18
N LEU A 189 -3.09 -18.51 -16.67
CA LEU A 189 -3.27 -17.98 -15.31
C LEU A 189 -3.47 -19.10 -14.26
N THR A 190 -3.91 -20.28 -14.69
CA THR A 190 -4.33 -21.39 -13.81
C THR A 190 -3.75 -22.69 -14.37
N PRO A 191 -2.48 -23.00 -14.06
CA PRO A 191 -1.79 -24.20 -14.53
C PRO A 191 -2.24 -25.48 -13.81
N THR A 192 -3.17 -25.36 -12.87
CA THR A 192 -3.83 -26.47 -12.17
C THR A 192 -5.35 -26.35 -12.39
N PRO A 193 -6.06 -27.48 -12.58
CA PRO A 193 -7.52 -27.47 -12.69
C PRO A 193 -8.17 -26.79 -11.49
N ALA A 194 -8.98 -25.78 -11.75
CA ALA A 194 -9.75 -25.07 -10.74
C ALA A 194 -11.09 -24.59 -11.34
N PRO A 195 -12.20 -24.64 -10.58
CA PRO A 195 -13.48 -24.14 -11.05
C PRO A 195 -13.45 -22.63 -11.35
N LEU A 196 -14.46 -22.16 -12.07
CA LEU A 196 -14.78 -20.73 -12.14
C LEU A 196 -15.73 -20.35 -11.00
N ILE A 197 -15.80 -19.06 -10.69
CA ILE A 197 -16.78 -18.48 -9.77
C ILE A 197 -17.59 -17.42 -10.50
N ALA A 198 -18.91 -17.56 -10.47
CA ALA A 198 -19.86 -16.55 -10.94
C ALA A 198 -20.32 -15.71 -9.74
N GLU A 199 -20.08 -14.40 -9.78
CA GLU A 199 -20.48 -13.46 -8.73
C GLU A 199 -21.58 -12.53 -9.24
N GLY A 200 -22.64 -12.37 -8.44
CA GLY A 200 -23.69 -11.39 -8.71
C GLY A 200 -23.11 -9.97 -8.75
N PHE A 201 -23.55 -9.15 -9.70
CA PHE A 201 -23.10 -7.77 -9.78
C PHE A 201 -23.79 -6.93 -8.72
N ILE A 202 -23.00 -6.26 -7.87
CA ILE A 202 -23.53 -5.43 -6.79
C ILE A 202 -23.43 -3.93 -7.10
N ASN A 203 -24.43 -3.19 -6.64
CA ASN A 203 -24.37 -1.74 -6.59
C ASN A 203 -23.76 -1.34 -5.24
N PHE A 204 -22.48 -0.99 -5.25
CA PHE A 204 -21.81 -0.39 -4.11
C PHE A 204 -21.62 1.11 -4.32
N SER A 205 -21.53 1.84 -3.22
CA SER A 205 -21.32 3.30 -3.21
C SER A 205 -19.85 3.67 -3.04
N ARG A 206 -19.08 2.85 -2.32
CA ARG A 206 -17.67 3.07 -1.98
C ARG A 206 -16.96 1.72 -1.86
N GLU A 207 -15.68 1.70 -2.16
CA GLU A 207 -14.78 0.60 -1.80
C GLU A 207 -13.98 1.04 -0.58
N VAL A 208 -13.99 0.22 0.47
CA VAL A 208 -13.23 0.49 1.69
C VAL A 208 -12.41 -0.73 2.05
N SER A 209 -11.37 -0.56 2.85
CA SER A 209 -10.66 -1.69 3.43
C SER A 209 -10.36 -1.45 4.89
N ILE A 210 -10.29 -2.52 5.67
CA ILE A 210 -9.74 -2.49 7.02
C ILE A 210 -8.44 -3.30 7.05
N ILE A 211 -7.43 -2.75 7.70
CA ILE A 211 -6.16 -3.44 7.98
C ILE A 211 -6.18 -3.85 9.45
N ALA A 212 -5.68 -5.04 9.76
CA ALA A 212 -5.47 -5.48 11.13
C ALA A 212 -4.18 -6.27 11.28
N ALA A 213 -3.56 -6.17 12.46
CA ALA A 213 -2.43 -6.98 12.89
C ALA A 213 -2.87 -7.93 14.01
N ARG A 214 -2.50 -9.21 13.92
CA ARG A 214 -2.69 -10.20 14.99
C ARG A 214 -1.33 -10.71 15.45
N ALA A 215 -1.06 -10.60 16.74
CA ALA A 215 0.15 -11.15 17.36
C ALA A 215 0.01 -12.65 17.63
N GLN A 216 1.12 -13.32 17.92
CA GLN A 216 1.16 -14.74 18.24
C GLN A 216 0.35 -15.11 19.50
N ASN A 217 0.16 -14.16 20.41
CA ASN A 217 -0.69 -14.34 21.60
C ASN A 217 -2.20 -14.14 21.33
N GLY A 218 -2.59 -13.91 20.07
CA GLY A 218 -3.97 -13.68 19.65
C GLY A 218 -4.49 -12.25 19.82
N GLN A 219 -3.68 -11.33 20.33
CA GLN A 219 -4.05 -9.92 20.40
C GLN A 219 -4.20 -9.34 18.99
N VAL A 220 -5.32 -8.67 18.74
CA VAL A 220 -5.61 -7.98 17.47
C VAL A 220 -5.60 -6.47 17.67
N ARG A 221 -5.04 -5.75 16.69
CA ARG A 221 -5.09 -4.30 16.56
C ARG A 221 -5.58 -3.95 15.15
N CYS A 222 -6.58 -3.09 15.05
CA CYS A 222 -7.19 -2.68 13.78
C CYS A 222 -6.88 -1.21 13.51
N TYR A 223 -6.49 -0.91 12.28
CA TYR A 223 -6.39 0.46 11.79
C TYR A 223 -7.78 0.98 11.42
N ASP A 224 -7.89 2.29 11.22
CA ASP A 224 -9.09 2.92 10.67
C ASP A 224 -9.54 2.25 9.37
N LEU A 225 -10.85 2.28 9.12
CA LEU A 225 -11.38 2.04 7.79
C LEU A 225 -10.81 3.09 6.84
N VAL A 226 -10.36 2.66 5.67
CA VAL A 226 -9.86 3.55 4.61
C VAL A 226 -10.69 3.41 3.35
N GLU A 227 -10.80 4.50 2.59
CA GLU A 227 -11.53 4.51 1.32
C GLU A 227 -10.54 4.35 0.17
N ASN A 228 -10.87 3.45 -0.75
CA ASN A 228 -10.04 3.07 -1.87
C ASN A 228 -10.71 3.48 -3.17
N HIS A 229 -9.96 4.18 -4.03
CA HIS A 229 -10.41 4.55 -5.36
C HIS A 229 -9.61 3.77 -6.39
N HIS A 230 -10.30 2.92 -7.17
CA HIS A 230 -9.70 2.16 -8.24
C HIS A 230 -9.97 2.79 -9.60
N HIS A 231 -8.97 2.72 -10.49
CA HIS A 231 -9.12 3.05 -11.90
C HIS A 231 -8.69 1.85 -12.74
N ASN A 232 -9.61 1.35 -13.57
CA ASN A 232 -9.41 0.13 -14.38
C ASN A 232 -8.89 -1.08 -13.58
N GLY A 233 -9.39 -1.25 -12.34
CA GLY A 233 -8.99 -2.35 -11.45
C GLY A 233 -7.67 -2.15 -10.70
N ILE A 234 -7.02 -0.98 -10.82
CA ILE A 234 -5.79 -0.65 -10.11
C ILE A 234 -6.08 0.42 -9.05
N LEU A 235 -5.60 0.22 -7.82
CA LEU A 235 -5.73 1.20 -6.73
C LEU A 235 -4.98 2.48 -7.08
N ALA A 236 -5.71 3.58 -7.28
CA ALA A 236 -5.17 4.90 -7.57
C ALA A 236 -4.85 5.66 -6.29
N LYS A 237 -5.82 5.73 -5.37
CA LYS A 237 -5.76 6.52 -4.14
C LYS A 237 -6.37 5.76 -2.96
N THR A 238 -5.77 5.88 -1.79
CA THR A 238 -6.37 5.49 -0.50
C THR A 238 -6.44 6.69 0.42
N GLN A 239 -7.60 6.93 1.03
CA GLN A 239 -7.82 7.99 2.00
C GLN A 239 -8.07 7.41 3.39
N ALA A 240 -7.30 7.89 4.39
CA ALA A 240 -7.35 7.44 5.77
C ALA A 240 -7.58 8.61 6.73
N PRO A 241 -8.62 8.58 7.60
CA PRO A 241 -9.69 7.60 7.61
C PRO A 241 -10.67 7.81 6.45
N ALA A 242 -11.47 6.79 6.15
CA ALA A 242 -12.64 6.90 5.29
C ALA A 242 -13.67 7.84 5.95
N VAL A 243 -13.86 9.03 5.37
CA VAL A 243 -14.74 10.05 5.97
C VAL A 243 -16.19 9.53 5.99
N GLY A 244 -16.87 9.71 7.13
CA GLY A 244 -18.28 9.35 7.29
C GLY A 244 -18.58 7.85 7.45
N THR A 245 -17.58 6.98 7.65
CA THR A 245 -17.78 5.52 7.81
C THR A 245 -17.67 5.01 9.25
N SER A 246 -17.59 5.89 10.26
CA SER A 246 -17.40 5.48 11.66
C SER A 246 -18.45 4.47 12.15
N HIS A 247 -19.70 4.58 11.66
CA HIS A 247 -20.78 3.62 11.94
C HIS A 247 -20.56 2.20 11.39
N LEU A 248 -19.65 2.03 10.41
CA LEU A 248 -19.27 0.74 9.82
C LEU A 248 -18.04 0.12 10.50
N PHE A 249 -17.32 0.90 11.31
CA PHE A 249 -16.02 0.49 11.86
C PHE A 249 -16.13 -0.79 12.67
N GLN A 250 -17.08 -0.86 13.61
CA GLN A 250 -17.26 -2.05 14.44
C GLN A 250 -17.57 -3.31 13.61
N GLN A 251 -18.41 -3.17 12.57
CA GLN A 251 -18.76 -4.28 11.69
C GLN A 251 -17.53 -4.80 10.94
N ALA A 252 -16.68 -3.89 10.45
CA ALA A 252 -15.44 -4.25 9.77
C ALA A 252 -14.41 -4.87 10.72
N THR A 253 -14.25 -4.32 11.93
CA THR A 253 -13.32 -4.87 12.95
C THR A 253 -13.75 -6.25 13.40
N ASP A 254 -15.05 -6.48 13.59
CA ASP A 254 -15.58 -7.79 13.98
C ASP A 254 -15.34 -8.82 12.87
N ALA A 255 -15.57 -8.45 11.61
CA ALA A 255 -15.35 -9.32 10.46
C ALA A 255 -13.88 -9.74 10.34
N ILE A 256 -12.94 -8.79 10.30
CA ILE A 256 -11.51 -9.11 10.15
C ILE A 256 -10.97 -9.86 11.37
N THR A 257 -11.41 -9.51 12.59
CA THR A 257 -11.00 -10.22 13.81
C THR A 257 -11.49 -11.67 13.83
N LYS A 258 -12.73 -11.94 13.39
CA LYS A 258 -13.24 -13.31 13.24
C LYS A 258 -12.39 -14.12 12.26
N ILE A 259 -12.05 -13.55 11.11
CA ILE A 259 -11.21 -14.21 10.10
C ILE A 259 -9.84 -14.53 10.68
N MET A 260 -9.15 -13.54 11.26
CA MET A 260 -7.82 -13.72 11.82
C MET A 260 -7.81 -14.75 12.95
N ASN A 261 -8.85 -14.81 13.79
CA ASN A 261 -8.95 -15.82 14.84
C ASN A 261 -9.27 -17.20 14.29
N HIS A 262 -10.15 -17.31 13.30
CA HIS A 262 -10.50 -18.59 12.66
C HIS A 262 -9.27 -19.25 12.01
N LEU A 263 -8.41 -18.45 11.38
CA LEU A 263 -7.20 -18.90 10.71
C LEU A 263 -6.00 -19.08 11.65
N ASP A 264 -6.16 -18.76 12.94
CA ASP A 264 -5.05 -18.58 13.89
C ASP A 264 -3.90 -17.74 13.30
N TYR A 265 -4.28 -16.62 12.70
CA TYR A 265 -3.42 -15.80 11.86
C TYR A 265 -2.37 -15.03 12.68
N VAL A 266 -1.16 -14.88 12.14
CA VAL A 266 -0.11 -14.03 12.73
C VAL A 266 0.43 -13.11 11.63
N GLY A 267 0.57 -11.83 11.97
CA GLY A 267 0.98 -10.78 11.03
C GLY A 267 -0.16 -9.84 10.69
N VAL A 268 0.00 -9.12 9.59
CA VAL A 268 -1.00 -8.19 9.04
C VAL A 268 -1.86 -8.86 7.98
N MET A 269 -3.14 -8.49 7.98
CA MET A 269 -4.13 -8.83 6.96
C MET A 269 -4.89 -7.58 6.53
N ALA A 270 -5.24 -7.51 5.24
CA ALA A 270 -6.27 -6.61 4.75
C ALA A 270 -7.56 -7.36 4.47
N LEU A 271 -8.70 -6.73 4.75
CA LEU A 271 -10.01 -7.15 4.29
C LEU A 271 -10.59 -6.02 3.43
N GLU A 272 -10.80 -6.30 2.14
CA GLU A 272 -11.46 -5.39 1.21
C GLU A 272 -12.98 -5.56 1.31
N LEU A 273 -13.68 -4.42 1.25
CA LEU A 273 -15.09 -4.32 1.55
C LEU A 273 -15.78 -3.39 0.55
N PHE A 274 -17.02 -3.73 0.22
CA PHE A 274 -17.93 -2.86 -0.52
C PHE A 274 -18.95 -2.23 0.42
N VAL A 275 -19.11 -0.90 0.37
CA VAL A 275 -20.19 -0.22 1.09
C VAL A 275 -21.45 -0.24 0.25
N THR A 276 -22.46 -0.99 0.68
CA THR A 276 -23.74 -1.17 0.01
C THR A 276 -24.90 -0.63 0.85
N LYS A 277 -26.13 -0.79 0.37
CA LYS A 277 -27.35 -0.50 1.11
C LYS A 277 -28.05 -1.81 1.49
N ASP A 278 -28.42 -1.95 2.76
CA ASP A 278 -29.27 -3.04 3.22
C ASP A 278 -30.71 -2.89 2.70
N ALA A 279 -31.57 -3.89 2.96
CA ALA A 279 -32.98 -3.86 2.56
C ALA A 279 -33.80 -2.71 3.17
N ARG A 280 -33.26 -2.02 4.19
CA ARG A 280 -33.86 -0.86 4.86
C ARG A 280 -33.23 0.47 4.43
N GLY A 281 -32.26 0.45 3.51
CA GLY A 281 -31.55 1.62 3.00
C GLY A 281 -30.40 2.13 3.87
N HIS A 282 -30.00 1.40 4.92
CA HIS A 282 -28.83 1.74 5.73
C HIS A 282 -27.55 1.26 5.04
N ASN A 283 -26.43 1.94 5.32
CA ASN A 283 -25.14 1.45 4.85
C ASN A 283 -24.82 0.11 5.51
N ALA A 284 -24.34 -0.83 4.73
CA ALA A 284 -23.79 -2.11 5.17
C ALA A 284 -22.48 -2.38 4.43
N ILE A 285 -21.67 -3.31 4.93
CA ILE A 285 -20.47 -3.79 4.24
C ILE A 285 -20.66 -5.22 3.73
N LEU A 286 -20.10 -5.50 2.55
CA LEU A 286 -19.90 -6.84 2.03
C LEU A 286 -18.41 -7.10 1.85
N ALA A 287 -17.93 -8.27 2.27
CA ALA A 287 -16.55 -8.69 2.02
C ALA A 287 -16.32 -8.98 0.53
N ASN A 288 -15.25 -8.39 0.00
CA ASN A 288 -14.77 -8.66 -1.35
C ASN A 288 -13.77 -9.83 -1.32
N GLU A 289 -12.60 -9.58 -0.73
CA GLU A 289 -11.48 -10.51 -0.61
C GLU A 289 -10.56 -10.13 0.58
N ILE A 290 -9.71 -11.06 1.02
CA ILE A 290 -8.63 -10.80 1.97
C ILE A 290 -7.27 -10.80 1.27
N ALA A 291 -6.33 -10.02 1.82
CA ALA A 291 -4.91 -10.16 1.51
C ALA A 291 -4.17 -10.60 2.79
N PRO A 292 -3.65 -11.84 2.87
CA PRO A 292 -2.94 -12.35 4.03
C PRO A 292 -1.49 -11.84 4.06
N ARG A 293 -1.34 -10.50 4.04
CA ARG A 293 -0.06 -9.78 4.06
C ARG A 293 -0.31 -8.30 4.33
N VAL A 294 0.78 -7.54 4.45
CA VAL A 294 0.72 -6.08 4.27
C VAL A 294 0.14 -5.73 2.90
N HIS A 295 -0.61 -4.64 2.83
CA HIS A 295 -1.44 -4.30 1.69
C HIS A 295 -1.23 -2.89 1.18
N ASN A 296 -1.47 -2.67 -0.10
CA ASN A 296 -1.30 -1.36 -0.75
C ASN A 296 -2.17 -0.29 -0.07
N SER A 297 -3.44 -0.60 0.21
CA SER A 297 -4.33 0.31 0.95
C SER A 297 -3.91 0.60 2.40
N GLY A 298 -2.86 -0.04 2.92
CA GLY A 298 -2.27 0.30 4.21
C GLY A 298 -1.04 1.18 4.13
N HIS A 299 -0.54 1.57 2.95
CA HIS A 299 0.75 2.30 2.82
C HIS A 299 0.73 3.68 3.49
N TRP A 300 -0.45 4.33 3.54
CA TRP A 300 -0.64 5.59 4.30
C TRP A 300 -0.17 5.49 5.76
N SER A 301 -0.20 4.28 6.36
CA SER A 301 0.18 4.06 7.75
C SER A 301 1.67 4.25 8.04
N ILE A 302 2.52 4.37 7.00
CA ILE A 302 3.94 4.71 7.20
C ILE A 302 4.05 6.12 7.82
N GLU A 303 3.26 7.07 7.34
CA GLU A 303 3.22 8.44 7.87
C GLU A 303 2.06 8.68 8.84
N GLY A 304 0.86 8.20 8.49
CA GLY A 304 -0.39 8.63 9.12
C GLY A 304 -0.79 7.86 10.38
N ALA A 305 -0.11 6.77 10.74
CA ALA A 305 -0.41 5.98 11.94
C ALA A 305 0.76 5.99 12.93
N ILE A 306 0.47 5.77 14.23
CA ILE A 306 1.52 5.68 15.27
C ILE A 306 2.51 4.55 14.96
N THR A 307 2.03 3.42 14.45
CA THR A 307 2.85 2.28 14.04
C THR A 307 2.35 1.80 12.69
N SER A 308 3.23 1.74 11.70
CA SER A 308 2.85 1.31 10.35
C SER A 308 2.44 -0.17 10.29
N GLN A 309 1.66 -0.53 9.28
CA GLN A 309 1.34 -1.94 9.02
C GLN A 309 2.61 -2.80 8.88
N PHE A 310 3.69 -2.25 8.36
CA PHE A 310 4.94 -2.98 8.14
C PHE A 310 5.63 -3.26 9.47
N GLU A 311 5.75 -2.27 10.35
CA GLU A 311 6.33 -2.47 11.68
C GLU A 311 5.46 -3.44 12.50
N ASN A 312 4.14 -3.28 12.49
CA ASN A 312 3.24 -4.19 13.21
C ASN A 312 3.27 -5.62 12.66
N HIS A 313 3.48 -5.80 11.36
CA HIS A 313 3.70 -7.12 10.77
C HIS A 313 4.99 -7.74 11.30
N ILE A 314 6.11 -7.00 11.29
CA ILE A 314 7.39 -7.47 11.82
C ILE A 314 7.26 -7.82 13.30
N ARG A 315 6.65 -6.94 14.11
CA ARG A 315 6.43 -7.17 15.55
C ARG A 315 5.62 -8.45 15.79
N ALA A 316 4.56 -8.69 15.03
CA ALA A 316 3.79 -9.93 15.12
C ALA A 316 4.64 -11.18 14.77
N VAL A 317 5.40 -11.13 13.67
CA VAL A 317 6.25 -12.24 13.21
C VAL A 317 7.35 -12.58 14.22
N VAL A 318 7.97 -11.56 14.84
CA VAL A 318 9.06 -11.74 15.81
C VAL A 318 8.58 -11.81 17.27
N ASN A 319 7.27 -11.92 17.50
CA ASN A 319 6.63 -12.03 18.82
C ASN A 319 6.90 -10.85 19.77
N LEU A 320 6.96 -9.63 19.23
CA LEU A 320 6.93 -8.40 20.01
C LEU A 320 5.47 -7.95 20.24
N PRO A 321 5.19 -7.19 21.33
CA PRO A 321 3.89 -6.56 21.51
C PRO A 321 3.53 -5.71 20.28
N LEU A 322 2.27 -5.67 19.86
CA LEU A 322 1.85 -4.80 18.76
C LEU A 322 1.94 -3.33 19.17
N GLY A 323 2.24 -2.48 18.18
CA GLY A 323 2.19 -1.02 18.31
C GLY A 323 0.76 -0.51 18.25
N ASP A 324 0.63 0.77 18.59
CA ASP A 324 -0.64 1.49 18.47
C ASP A 324 -0.98 1.70 16.99
N THR A 325 -2.26 1.55 16.64
CA THR A 325 -2.78 1.69 15.27
C THR A 325 -3.58 2.97 15.08
N ASP A 326 -3.62 3.83 16.11
CA ASP A 326 -4.27 5.13 16.05
C ASP A 326 -3.72 5.97 14.89
N ASN A 327 -4.66 6.59 14.18
CA ASN A 327 -4.40 7.52 13.11
C ASN A 327 -4.03 8.89 13.70
N VAL A 328 -2.81 9.33 13.43
CA VAL A 328 -2.25 10.57 13.98
C VAL A 328 -2.68 11.78 13.15
N HIS A 329 -2.68 11.62 11.83
CA HIS A 329 -3.02 12.66 10.87
C HIS A 329 -3.74 12.05 9.67
N PRO A 330 -4.88 12.64 9.25
CA PRO A 330 -5.53 12.23 8.01
C PRO A 330 -4.54 12.28 6.84
N ALA A 331 -4.52 11.20 6.07
CA ALA A 331 -3.55 11.02 5.00
C ALA A 331 -4.21 10.49 3.73
N ILE A 332 -3.62 10.85 2.59
CA ILE A 332 -3.97 10.29 1.29
C ILE A 332 -2.73 9.64 0.71
N MET A 333 -2.78 8.34 0.46
CA MET A 333 -1.77 7.64 -0.34
C MET A 333 -2.19 7.61 -1.81
N VAL A 334 -1.26 7.89 -2.71
CA VAL A 334 -1.43 7.82 -4.17
C VAL A 334 -0.38 6.91 -4.77
N ASN A 335 -0.79 5.95 -5.60
CA ASN A 335 0.13 5.10 -6.34
C ASN A 335 0.75 5.85 -7.53
N VAL A 336 2.04 5.61 -7.77
CA VAL A 336 2.75 6.07 -8.96
C VAL A 336 2.96 4.89 -9.90
N LEU A 337 2.41 5.01 -11.11
CA LEU A 337 2.39 3.96 -12.12
C LEU A 337 3.15 4.38 -13.38
N GLY A 338 3.91 3.45 -13.95
CA GLY A 338 4.50 3.62 -15.28
C GLY A 338 5.75 4.47 -15.30
N GLN A 339 5.63 5.73 -14.89
CA GLN A 339 6.65 6.77 -15.02
C GLN A 339 6.80 7.55 -13.71
N TYR A 340 8.05 7.86 -13.35
CA TYR A 340 8.36 8.67 -12.17
C TYR A 340 7.98 10.15 -12.39
N PRO A 341 7.37 10.83 -11.40
CA PRO A 341 7.13 12.27 -11.46
C PRO A 341 8.44 13.05 -11.28
N ASP A 342 8.38 14.37 -11.49
CA ASP A 342 9.41 15.25 -10.97
C ASP A 342 9.38 15.20 -9.43
N ILE A 343 10.32 14.46 -8.85
CA ILE A 343 10.43 14.23 -7.40
C ILE A 343 10.62 15.55 -6.65
N SER A 344 11.37 16.49 -7.23
CA SER A 344 11.59 17.81 -6.61
C SER A 344 10.29 18.60 -6.53
N ALA A 345 9.49 18.55 -7.59
CA ALA A 345 8.17 19.19 -7.61
C ALA A 345 7.19 18.53 -6.62
N VAL A 346 7.21 17.20 -6.51
CA VAL A 346 6.42 16.45 -5.51
C VAL A 346 6.79 16.86 -4.09
N LEU A 347 8.09 16.84 -3.75
CA LEU A 347 8.58 17.16 -2.41
C LEU A 347 8.47 18.65 -2.06
N ASN A 348 8.17 19.52 -3.04
CA ASN A 348 7.84 20.91 -2.81
C ASN A 348 6.37 21.12 -2.37
N ILE A 349 5.56 20.06 -2.35
CA ILE A 349 4.24 20.07 -1.71
C ILE A 349 4.42 19.78 -0.22
N ASP A 350 4.05 20.74 0.63
CA ASP A 350 4.11 20.55 2.08
C ASP A 350 3.30 19.32 2.52
N GLY A 351 3.93 18.45 3.32
CA GLY A 351 3.33 17.20 3.77
C GLY A 351 3.38 16.05 2.75
N ALA A 352 4.09 16.18 1.62
CA ALA A 352 4.30 15.07 0.70
C ALA A 352 5.49 14.19 1.11
N HIS A 353 5.26 12.89 1.17
CA HIS A 353 6.25 11.85 1.44
C HIS A 353 6.34 10.92 0.24
N TYR A 354 7.51 10.89 -0.41
CA TYR A 354 7.74 10.07 -1.60
C TYR A 354 8.46 8.77 -1.26
N HIS A 355 7.89 7.65 -1.71
CA HIS A 355 8.41 6.30 -1.48
C HIS A 355 8.72 5.61 -2.80
N SER A 356 10.00 5.56 -3.17
CA SER A 356 10.44 4.84 -4.37
C SER A 356 10.50 3.34 -4.10
N TYR A 357 10.06 2.54 -5.08
CA TYR A 357 10.27 1.09 -5.04
C TYR A 357 11.51 0.63 -5.80
N HIS A 358 12.34 1.56 -6.29
CA HIS A 358 13.56 1.26 -7.06
C HIS A 358 13.31 0.36 -8.27
N LYS A 359 12.16 0.54 -8.94
CA LYS A 359 11.75 -0.25 -10.09
C LYS A 359 11.94 0.55 -11.37
N ALA A 360 12.46 -0.11 -12.41
CA ALA A 360 12.43 0.46 -13.75
C ALA A 360 10.99 0.78 -14.20
N GLU A 361 10.86 1.91 -14.89
CA GLU A 361 9.63 2.37 -15.53
C GLU A 361 9.11 1.34 -16.53
N ARG A 362 7.80 1.10 -16.47
CA ARG A 362 7.08 0.18 -17.36
C ARG A 362 5.58 0.41 -17.18
N ASP A 363 4.84 0.47 -18.28
CA ASP A 363 3.39 0.65 -18.29
C ASP A 363 2.68 -0.20 -17.23
N ASP A 364 1.75 0.44 -16.52
CA ASP A 364 0.93 -0.10 -15.43
C ASP A 364 1.69 -0.74 -14.25
N ARG A 365 3.02 -0.58 -14.19
CA ARG A 365 3.83 -1.06 -13.05
C ARG A 365 3.77 -0.04 -11.91
N LYS A 366 3.42 -0.52 -10.71
CA LYS A 366 3.63 0.22 -9.45
C LYS A 366 5.13 0.39 -9.18
N ILE A 367 5.62 1.63 -9.27
CA ILE A 367 7.05 1.98 -9.15
C ILE A 367 7.36 2.89 -7.95
N ALA A 368 6.34 3.54 -7.38
CA ALA A 368 6.41 4.30 -6.14
C ALA A 368 5.01 4.50 -5.55
N HIS A 369 4.93 5.06 -4.35
CA HIS A 369 3.75 5.76 -3.86
C HIS A 369 4.12 7.10 -3.24
N ILE A 370 3.12 7.97 -3.09
CA ILE A 370 3.25 9.26 -2.41
C ILE A 370 2.18 9.31 -1.33
N THR A 371 2.56 9.63 -0.09
CA THR A 371 1.62 9.93 0.98
C THR A 371 1.56 11.44 1.17
N LEU A 372 0.36 12.01 1.13
CA LEU A 372 0.07 13.37 1.53
C LEU A 372 -0.44 13.36 2.96
N MET A 373 0.29 14.01 3.86
CA MET A 373 -0.04 14.18 5.27
C MET A 373 0.33 15.62 5.69
N PRO A 374 -0.45 16.63 5.28
CA PRO A 374 -0.22 18.01 5.69
C PRO A 374 -0.51 18.19 7.19
N ASN A 375 0.14 19.18 7.80
CA ASN A 375 -0.09 19.52 9.21
C ASN A 375 -1.53 19.98 9.48
N ASP A 376 -2.13 20.72 8.54
CA ASP A 376 -3.53 21.11 8.56
C ASP A 376 -4.32 20.24 7.57
N VAL A 377 -5.33 19.52 8.06
CA VAL A 377 -6.18 18.65 7.24
C VAL A 377 -6.91 19.42 6.12
N THR A 378 -7.13 20.72 6.29
CA THR A 378 -7.76 21.56 5.26
C THR A 378 -6.88 21.75 4.02
N ASP A 379 -5.57 21.50 4.13
CA ASP A 379 -4.62 21.55 3.02
C ASP A 379 -4.53 20.23 2.23
N LEU A 380 -5.22 19.17 2.67
CA LEU A 380 -5.16 17.84 2.04
C LEU A 380 -5.68 17.85 0.59
N GLU A 381 -6.86 18.44 0.35
CA GLU A 381 -7.42 18.56 -1.00
C GLU A 381 -6.61 19.51 -1.91
N PRO A 382 -6.17 20.70 -1.45
CA PRO A 382 -5.22 21.53 -2.19
C PRO A 382 -3.92 20.81 -2.56
N ALA A 383 -3.33 20.06 -1.62
CA ALA A 383 -2.11 19.28 -1.86
C ALA A 383 -2.36 18.18 -2.89
N MET A 384 -3.50 17.50 -2.81
CA MET A 384 -3.91 16.47 -3.77
C MET A 384 -4.05 17.05 -5.18
N ALA A 385 -4.69 18.21 -5.33
CA ALA A 385 -4.82 18.89 -6.62
C ALA A 385 -3.45 19.25 -7.23
N LYS A 386 -2.52 19.77 -6.40
CA LYS A 386 -1.14 20.05 -6.83
C LYS A 386 -0.41 18.78 -7.26
N LEU A 387 -0.55 17.70 -6.49
CA LEU A 387 0.08 16.42 -6.79
C LEU A 387 -0.42 15.84 -8.12
N VAL A 388 -1.75 15.80 -8.33
CA VAL A 388 -2.34 15.30 -9.59
C VAL A 388 -1.87 16.10 -10.80
N ALA A 389 -1.59 17.39 -10.65
CA ALA A 389 -1.04 18.21 -11.73
C ALA A 389 0.39 17.83 -12.12
N ILE A 390 1.18 17.26 -11.19
CA ILE A 390 2.59 16.88 -11.37
C ILE A 390 2.74 15.43 -11.82
N LEU A 391 1.78 14.56 -11.49
CA LEU A 391 1.84 13.15 -11.82
C LEU A 391 1.84 12.92 -13.35
N PRO A 392 2.82 12.15 -13.89
CA PRO A 392 2.86 11.84 -15.32
C PRO A 392 1.70 10.93 -15.73
N ASN A 393 1.41 9.92 -14.90
CA ASN A 393 0.21 9.12 -14.98
C ASN A 393 -0.71 9.48 -13.81
N LYS A 394 -1.87 10.06 -14.12
CA LYS A 394 -2.85 10.52 -13.13
C LYS A 394 -3.76 9.40 -12.61
N VAL A 395 -3.68 8.19 -13.20
CA VAL A 395 -4.42 6.99 -12.76
C VAL A 395 -5.92 7.26 -12.57
N GLY A 396 -6.52 8.06 -13.47
CA GLY A 396 -7.94 8.43 -13.44
C GLY A 396 -8.34 9.50 -12.42
N LEU A 397 -7.41 10.04 -11.64
CA LEU A 397 -7.64 11.11 -10.66
C LEU A 397 -7.89 12.47 -11.32
N ASP A 398 -7.52 12.62 -12.59
CA ASP A 398 -7.75 13.84 -13.37
C ASP A 398 -9.23 14.21 -13.48
N LYS A 399 -10.14 13.24 -13.54
CA LYS A 399 -11.59 13.50 -13.61
C LYS A 399 -12.14 14.17 -12.36
N GLU A 400 -11.55 13.87 -11.20
CA GLU A 400 -11.96 14.41 -9.90
C GLU A 400 -11.35 15.80 -9.68
N TYR A 401 -10.13 16.03 -10.18
CA TYR A 401 -9.34 17.24 -9.93
C TYR A 401 -9.16 18.17 -11.14
N ALA A 402 -9.86 17.95 -12.27
CA ALA A 402 -9.74 18.72 -13.51
C ALA A 402 -10.10 20.22 -13.41
N SER A 403 -10.67 20.68 -12.29
CA SER A 403 -11.19 22.04 -12.14
C SER A 403 -10.33 22.96 -11.27
N VAL A 404 -9.20 22.48 -10.72
CA VAL A 404 -8.31 23.30 -9.89
C VAL A 404 -7.22 23.91 -10.77
N ASP A 405 -7.61 24.73 -11.74
CA ASP A 405 -6.68 25.57 -12.47
C ASP A 405 -6.37 26.82 -11.62
N THR A 406 -5.19 26.79 -10.99
CA THR A 406 -4.37 27.92 -10.54
C THR A 406 -5.09 29.20 -10.06
N GLN A 407 -5.87 29.10 -8.97
CA GLN A 407 -6.04 30.27 -8.11
C GLN A 407 -4.75 30.45 -7.29
N PRO A 408 -4.04 31.59 -7.39
CA PRO A 408 -2.83 31.83 -6.60
C PRO A 408 -3.18 31.72 -5.11
N SER A 409 -2.30 31.08 -4.34
CA SER A 409 -2.46 31.00 -2.89
C SER A 409 -2.57 32.41 -2.29
N LYS A 410 -3.21 32.57 -1.12
CA LYS A 410 -3.19 33.87 -0.40
C LYS A 410 -1.76 34.40 -0.23
N ALA A 411 -0.79 33.51 -0.03
CA ALA A 411 0.63 33.85 0.02
C ALA A 411 1.17 34.44 -1.31
N ASP A 412 0.73 33.93 -2.47
CA ASP A 412 1.11 34.46 -3.79
C ASP A 412 0.45 35.83 -4.08
N VAL A 413 -0.76 36.04 -3.57
CA VAL A 413 -1.47 37.34 -3.68
C VAL A 413 -0.82 38.37 -2.77
N ASP A 414 -0.43 37.99 -1.55
CA ASP A 414 0.25 38.85 -0.59
C ASP A 414 1.68 39.19 -1.03
N ALA A 415 2.40 38.24 -1.64
CA ALA A 415 3.72 38.48 -2.23
C ALA A 415 3.65 39.44 -3.44
N LYS A 416 2.63 39.28 -4.31
CA LYS A 416 2.40 40.19 -5.45
C LYS A 416 1.93 41.58 -5.01
N ASN A 417 1.15 41.69 -3.94
CA ASN A 417 0.72 42.97 -3.38
C ASN A 417 1.88 43.70 -2.66
N ASN A 418 2.74 42.98 -1.95
CA ASN A 418 3.94 43.58 -1.34
C ASN A 418 4.97 44.03 -2.39
N ALA A 419 5.13 43.29 -3.49
CA ALA A 419 5.99 43.70 -4.59
C ALA A 419 5.43 44.93 -5.35
N LYS A 420 4.11 45.08 -5.44
CA LYS A 420 3.49 46.29 -6.04
C LYS A 420 3.59 47.52 -5.14
N ASN A 421 3.46 47.35 -3.83
CA ASN A 421 3.60 48.46 -2.86
C ASN A 421 5.06 48.94 -2.73
N SER A 422 6.05 48.06 -2.87
CA SER A 422 7.47 48.47 -2.85
C SER A 422 7.86 49.25 -4.12
N THR A 423 7.23 48.98 -5.25
CA THR A 423 7.49 49.69 -6.51
C THR A 423 6.72 51.01 -6.63
N GLN A 424 5.61 51.19 -5.90
CA GLN A 424 4.89 52.47 -5.84
C GLN A 424 5.51 53.45 -4.82
N ASN A 425 6.11 52.97 -3.74
CA ASN A 425 6.78 53.84 -2.75
C ASN A 425 8.16 54.35 -3.18
N SER A 426 8.77 53.78 -4.22
CA SER A 426 10.07 54.24 -4.76
C SER A 426 9.95 55.32 -5.84
N VAL A 427 8.74 55.65 -6.29
CA VAL A 427 8.49 56.65 -7.35
C VAL A 427 7.90 57.96 -6.82
N GLN A 428 7.66 58.08 -5.50
CA GLN A 428 7.04 59.27 -4.89
C GLN A 428 7.94 60.13 -4.00
N ASN A 429 9.24 59.83 -3.89
CA ASN A 429 10.18 60.57 -3.03
C ASN A 429 11.32 61.26 -3.79
N ASP A 430 11.04 61.81 -4.97
CA ASP A 430 12.02 62.64 -5.69
C ASP A 430 11.34 63.87 -6.33
N ALA A 431 10.97 64.83 -5.48
CA ALA A 431 10.73 66.22 -5.89
C ALA A 431 10.72 67.17 -4.68
N THR A 432 11.57 68.21 -4.75
CA THR A 432 11.59 69.48 -3.97
C THR A 432 12.11 69.45 -2.53
N VAL A 433 12.97 70.35 -2.01
CA VAL A 433 13.64 71.58 -2.49
C VAL A 433 14.84 71.88 -1.55
N ASP A 434 15.79 72.62 -2.11
CA ASP A 434 17.05 73.21 -1.63
C ASP A 434 17.18 73.90 -0.24
N ASN A 435 18.46 73.96 0.15
CA ASN A 435 19.22 75.01 0.86
C ASN A 435 19.17 75.13 2.41
N LEU A 436 20.34 74.91 3.05
CA LEU A 436 21.12 75.96 3.75
C LEU A 436 22.47 75.45 4.33
N ASP A 437 23.51 76.24 4.08
CA ASP A 437 24.71 76.56 4.90
C ASP A 437 25.82 75.54 5.25
N THR A 438 26.89 75.65 4.46
CA THR A 438 28.30 75.97 4.80
C THR A 438 28.98 75.54 6.12
N LYS A 439 30.16 74.93 5.91
CA LYS A 439 31.52 75.16 6.50
C LYS A 439 32.16 74.08 7.40
N ASP A 440 33.40 73.77 6.99
CA ASP A 440 34.58 73.29 7.74
C ASP A 440 34.51 71.88 8.37
N SER A 441 35.55 71.02 8.38
CA SER A 441 36.91 71.00 7.83
C SER A 441 37.57 69.67 8.28
N GLN A 442 38.53 69.15 7.49
CA GLN A 442 39.63 68.23 7.90
C GLN A 442 39.27 66.81 8.40
N ALA A 443 40.11 65.77 8.34
CA ALA A 443 41.28 65.36 7.56
C ALA A 443 41.63 63.92 8.06
N ASP A 444 42.58 63.26 7.39
CA ASP A 444 43.32 62.03 7.77
C ASP A 444 42.57 60.69 7.63
N SER A 445 42.86 59.80 6.67
CA SER A 445 44.11 59.15 6.23
C SER A 445 44.80 58.31 7.32
N LEU A 446 44.90 56.98 7.13
CA LEU A 446 46.17 56.23 7.10
C LEU A 446 45.96 54.68 7.07
N THR A 447 46.43 54.08 5.96
CA THR A 447 47.31 52.88 5.83
C THR A 447 46.89 51.53 6.44
N THR A 448 46.65 50.46 5.64
CA THR A 448 47.62 49.49 5.04
C THR A 448 48.58 48.86 6.07
N THR A 449 48.69 47.55 6.28
CA THR A 449 49.17 46.52 5.32
C THR A 449 49.06 45.10 5.97
N PRO A 450 48.92 44.01 5.19
CA PRO A 450 48.76 42.62 5.67
C PRO A 450 50.05 41.79 5.56
N LEU A 451 50.10 40.57 6.13
CA LEU A 451 51.09 39.55 5.74
C LEU A 451 50.67 38.10 6.06
N LYS A 452 50.68 37.29 4.98
CA LYS A 452 51.25 35.93 4.77
C LYS A 452 50.77 34.76 5.66
N SER A 453 50.14 33.73 5.09
CA SER A 453 50.64 32.64 4.22
C SER A 453 51.45 31.56 4.95
N GLU A 454 50.94 30.32 4.97
CA GLU A 454 51.74 29.16 4.54
C GLU A 454 50.88 27.91 4.24
N LYS A 455 51.29 27.22 3.17
CA LYS A 455 50.83 25.93 2.67
C LYS A 455 51.82 24.85 3.13
N ALA A 456 51.34 23.65 3.43
CA ALA A 456 51.91 22.35 3.03
C ALA A 456 51.03 21.22 3.64
N LYS A 457 50.29 20.42 2.84
CA LYS A 457 50.69 19.14 2.23
C LYS A 457 51.36 18.13 3.19
N LYS A 458 50.60 17.10 3.56
CA LYS A 458 50.87 15.71 3.16
C LYS A 458 49.58 14.89 3.22
#